data_AF-A6R0V1-F1
#
_entry.id   AF-A6R0V1-F1
#
_cell.length_a   1.000
_cell.length_b   1.000
_cell.length_c   1.000
_cell.angle_alpha   90.00
_cell.angle_beta   90.00
_cell.angle_gamma   90.00
#
_symmetry.space_group_name_H-M   'P 1'
#
loop_
_entity.id
_entity.type
_entity.pdbx_description
1 polymer ?
#
loop_
_entity_poly.entity_id
_entity_poly.type
_entity_poly.pdbx_seq_one_letter_code
_entity_poly.pdbx_strand_id
1 'polypeptide(L)' 'MLVSNDFPDLLLPDHVLVKTIHVALNPADWKNLGSDKTVPGTLGGCDFSGIIEEVGPAVIKKFAKGDKVMGFNLGLTK' A
#
# COMPACT_ATOMS: atom_id res chain seq x y z
N MET A 1 12.94 -8.73 -11.49
CA MET A 1 11.57 -8.62 -10.94
C MET A 1 11.55 -9.42 -9.65
N LEU A 2 11.55 -8.74 -8.50
CA LEU A 2 11.41 -9.40 -7.21
C LEU A 2 9.92 -9.58 -6.98
N VAL A 3 9.46 -10.83 -7.01
CA VAL A 3 8.10 -11.19 -6.58
C VAL A 3 8.30 -11.90 -5.23
N SER A 4 7.95 -11.21 -4.15
CA SER A 4 7.81 -11.83 -2.84
C SER A 4 6.32 -11.88 -2.48
N ASN A 5 5.92 -12.92 -1.77
CA ASN A 5 4.58 -13.06 -1.21
C ASN A 5 4.58 -12.71 0.30
N ASP A 6 5.56 -11.92 0.73
CA ASP A 6 5.72 -11.54 2.12
C ASP A 6 4.69 -10.46 2.43
N PHE A 7 3.52 -10.89 2.90
CA PHE A 7 2.56 -9.99 3.53
C PHE A 7 3.13 -9.55 4.87
N PRO A 8 2.87 -8.31 5.34
CA PRO A 8 3.25 -7.94 6.70
C PRO A 8 2.59 -8.92 7.68
N ASP A 9 3.39 -9.57 8.52
CA ASP A 9 2.91 -10.52 9.55
C ASP A 9 1.99 -9.86 10.58
N LEU A 10 2.02 -8.53 10.68
CA LEU A 10 1.25 -7.76 11.64
C LEU A 10 0.54 -6.57 10.98
N LEU A 11 -0.79 -6.57 11.07
CA LEU A 11 -1.62 -5.40 10.79
C LEU A 11 -1.60 -4.45 12.00
N LEU A 12 -1.29 -3.17 11.77
CA LEU A 12 -1.41 -2.14 12.80
C LEU A 12 -2.88 -1.95 13.20
N PRO A 13 -3.20 -1.70 14.48
CA PRO A 13 -4.59 -1.68 14.96
C PRO A 13 -5.52 -0.70 14.24
N ASP A 14 -4.99 0.42 13.74
CA ASP A 14 -5.72 1.51 13.08
C ASP A 14 -5.64 1.45 11.54
N HIS A 15 -5.15 0.35 10.98
CA HIS A 15 -4.97 0.16 9.54
C HIS A 15 -5.93 -0.88 8.97
N VAL A 16 -6.04 -0.90 7.64
CA VAL A 16 -6.66 -1.99 6.88
C VAL A 16 -5.59 -2.67 6.02
N LEU A 17 -5.65 -4.00 5.92
CA LEU A 17 -4.83 -4.75 4.98
C LEU A 17 -5.60 -4.85 3.66
N VAL A 18 -5.03 -4.34 2.58
CA VAL A 18 -5.63 -4.44 1.24
C VAL A 18 -4.80 -5.38 0.37
N LYS A 19 -5.46 -6.38 -0.21
CA LYS A 19 -4.92 -7.14 -1.32
C LYS A 19 -5.04 -6.32 -2.59
N THR A 20 -3.93 -5.72 -3.01
CA THR A 20 -3.84 -4.96 -4.26
C THR A 20 -4.13 -5.87 -5.46
N ILE A 21 -5.05 -5.42 -6.33
CA ILE A 21 -5.41 -6.12 -7.58
C ILE A 21 -4.94 -5.32 -8.80
N HIS A 22 -4.97 -3.99 -8.73
CA HIS A 22 -4.47 -3.12 -9.80
C HIS A 22 -3.60 -2.00 -9.23
N VAL A 23 -2.62 -1.58 -10.03
CA VAL A 23 -1.77 -0.41 -9.78
C VAL A 23 -1.75 0.46 -11.02
N ALA A 24 -1.50 1.76 -10.86
CA ALA A 24 -1.24 2.65 -11.97
C ALA A 24 0.21 3.17 -11.91
N LEU A 25 0.87 3.24 -13.07
CA LEU A 25 2.16 3.89 -13.21
C LEU A 25 1.95 5.35 -13.61
N ASN A 26 2.60 6.26 -12.90
CA ASN A 26 2.51 7.68 -13.17
C ASN A 26 3.89 8.38 -13.06
N PRO A 27 3.98 9.67 -13.41
CA PRO A 27 5.26 10.37 -13.34
C PRO A 27 5.87 10.47 -11.94
N ALA A 28 5.08 10.39 -10.87
CA ALA A 28 5.60 10.45 -9.51
C ALA A 28 6.48 9.22 -9.21
N ASP A 29 6.13 8.04 -9.73
CA ASP A 29 6.89 6.82 -9.45
C ASP A 29 8.34 6.93 -9.95
N TRP A 30 8.54 7.30 -11.22
CA TRP A 30 9.89 7.38 -11.80
C TRP A 30 10.66 8.63 -11.38
N LYS A 31 9.99 9.74 -11.09
CA LYS A 31 10.65 10.98 -10.67
C LYS A 31 11.13 10.94 -9.22
N ASN A 32 10.42 10.21 -8.35
CA ASN A 32 10.83 10.07 -6.96
C ASN A 32 11.86 8.95 -6.78
N LEU A 33 11.92 7.97 -7.69
CA LEU A 33 12.92 6.91 -7.64
C LEU A 33 14.35 7.46 -7.72
N GLY A 34 15.14 7.26 -6.67
CA GLY A 34 16.53 7.73 -6.61
C GLY A 34 16.69 9.20 -6.20
N SER A 35 15.60 9.85 -5.77
CA SER A 35 15.68 11.14 -5.09
C SER A 35 16.33 11.00 -3.70
N ASP A 36 16.83 12.10 -3.16
CA ASP A 36 17.34 12.23 -1.79
C ASP A 36 16.33 11.81 -0.70
N LYS A 37 15.03 11.81 -1.02
CA LYS A 37 13.96 11.38 -0.13
C LYS A 37 13.67 9.88 -0.17
N THR A 38 14.26 9.16 -1.12
CA THR A 38 14.03 7.72 -1.28
C THR A 38 14.68 6.95 -0.14
N VAL A 39 13.90 6.15 0.58
CA VAL A 39 14.45 5.24 1.60
C VAL A 39 14.85 3.91 0.92
N PRO A 40 16.13 3.47 1.00
CA PRO A 40 16.56 2.20 0.43
C PRO A 40 15.75 1.01 0.97
N GLY A 41 15.38 0.08 0.08
CA GLY A 41 14.60 -1.11 0.44
C GLY A 41 13.09 -0.91 0.51
N THR A 42 12.58 0.30 0.24
CA THR A 42 11.13 0.54 0.13
C THR A 42 10.56 0.08 -1.21
N LEU A 43 9.24 -0.19 -1.22
CA LEU A 43 8.49 -0.51 -2.43
C LEU A 43 7.71 0.73 -2.88
N GLY A 44 8.15 1.33 -3.99
CA GLY A 44 7.48 2.47 -4.59
C GLY A 44 6.21 2.11 -5.36
N GLY A 45 5.35 3.10 -5.55
CA GLY A 45 4.10 2.99 -6.29
C GLY A 45 3.03 3.75 -5.58
N CYS A 46 2.42 4.73 -6.24
CA CYS A 46 1.58 5.70 -5.52
C CYS A 46 0.07 5.51 -5.65
N ASP A 47 -0.43 4.78 -6.65
CA ASP A 47 -1.86 4.54 -6.85
C ASP A 47 -2.17 3.04 -6.89
N PHE A 48 -3.19 2.62 -6.13
CA PHE A 48 -3.65 1.24 -6.13
C PHE A 48 -5.18 1.10 -6.01
N SER A 49 -5.68 -0.05 -6.43
CA SER A 49 -7.02 -0.53 -6.04
C SER A 49 -6.97 -2.01 -5.69
N GLY A 50 -7.87 -2.43 -4.80
CA GLY A 50 -7.85 -3.79 -4.27
C GLY A 50 -9.04 -4.14 -3.41
N ILE A 51 -8.88 -5.21 -2.65
CA ILE A 51 -9.91 -5.78 -1.77
C ILE A 51 -9.39 -5.79 -0.35
N ILE A 52 -10.17 -5.32 0.62
CA ILE A 52 -9.81 -5.41 2.04
C ILE A 52 -9.76 -6.89 2.46
N GLU A 53 -8.61 -7.34 2.94
CA GLU A 53 -8.40 -8.67 3.52
C GLU A 53 -8.62 -8.69 5.04
N GLU A 54 -8.25 -7.61 5.73
CA GLU A 54 -8.36 -7.49 7.19
C GLU A 54 -8.56 -6.02 7.61
N VAL A 55 -9.31 -5.81 8.70
CA VAL A 55 -9.57 -4.50 9.30
C VAL A 55 -9.05 -4.51 10.72
N GLY A 56 -8.16 -3.58 11.05
CA GLY A 56 -7.60 -3.47 12.39
C GLY A 56 -8.67 -3.07 13.42
N PRO A 57 -8.55 -3.53 14.68
CA PRO A 57 -9.57 -3.34 15.72
C PRO A 57 -9.82 -1.89 16.14
N ALA A 58 -8.92 -0.96 15.85
CA ALA A 58 -9.05 0.47 16.14
C ALA A 58 -9.56 1.29 14.94
N VAL A 59 -9.85 0.66 13.79
CA VAL A 59 -10.46 1.33 12.63
C VAL A 59 -11.91 1.70 12.94
N ILE A 60 -12.20 2.99 13.05
CA ILE A 60 -13.56 3.50 13.34
C ILE A 60 -14.44 3.66 12.08
N LYS A 61 -13.82 3.65 10.90
CA LYS A 61 -14.54 3.71 9.62
C LYS A 61 -15.25 2.38 9.36
N LYS A 62 -16.39 2.43 8.67
CA LYS A 62 -17.20 1.25 8.33
C LYS A 62 -16.60 0.45 7.16
N PHE A 63 -15.37 -0.01 7.32
CA PHE A 63 -14.73 -0.94 6.39
C PHE A 63 -15.01 -2.38 6.82
N ALA A 64 -15.14 -3.26 5.83
CA ALA A 64 -15.30 -4.69 6.03
C ALA A 64 -14.36 -5.48 5.11
N LYS A 65 -13.99 -6.69 5.54
CA LYS A 65 -13.32 -7.66 4.66
C LYS A 65 -14.19 -7.88 3.42
N GLY A 66 -13.57 -7.84 2.24
CA GLY A 66 -14.24 -7.97 0.95
C GLY A 66 -14.61 -6.65 0.27
N ASP A 67 -14.53 -5.51 0.99
CA ASP A 67 -14.78 -4.20 0.38
C ASP A 67 -13.75 -3.90 -0.71
N LYS A 68 -14.24 -3.35 -1.83
CA LYS A 68 -13.37 -2.82 -2.90
C LYS A 68 -12.97 -1.40 -2.56
N VAL A 69 -11.67 -1.15 -2.54
CA VAL A 69 -11.10 0.15 -2.18
C VAL A 69 -10.05 0.61 -3.19
N MET A 70 -9.82 1.90 -3.21
CA MET A 70 -8.70 2.54 -3.90
C MET A 70 -7.99 3.49 -2.95
N GLY A 71 -6.71 3.75 -3.19
CA GLY A 71 -5.94 4.62 -2.32
C GLY A 71 -4.67 5.12 -2.97
N PHE A 72 -4.08 6.10 -2.30
CA PHE A 72 -2.81 6.69 -2.65
C PHE A 72 -1.81 6.52 -1.50
N ASN A 73 -0.60 6.05 -1.80
CA ASN A 73 0.52 6.02 -0.86
C ASN A 73 1.83 6.08 -1.64
N LEU A 74 2.65 7.13 -1.48
CA LEU A 74 3.89 7.27 -2.24
C LEU A 74 4.86 6.07 -2.10
N GLY A 75 4.88 5.41 -0.94
CA GLY A 75 5.66 4.20 -0.69
C GLY A 75 7.19 4.38 -0.68
N LEU A 76 7.71 5.57 -1.02
CA LEU A 76 9.15 5.86 -1.17
C LEU A 76 9.76 6.67 -0.01
N THR A 77 8.93 7.14 0.93
CA THR A 77 9.33 7.99 2.06
C THR A 77 9.03 7.31 3.39
N LYS A 78 9.72 7.72 4.47
CA LYS A 78 9.38 7.31 5.84
C LYS A 78 7.97 7.75 6.24
#